data_AF-A0AAD5GEZ8-F1
#
_entry.id   AF-A0AAD5GEZ8-F1
#
_cell.length_a   1.000
_cell.length_b   1.000
_cell.length_c   1.000
_cell.angle_alpha   90.00
_cell.angle_beta   90.00
_cell.angle_gamma   90.00
#
_symmetry.space_group_name_H-M   'P 1'
#
loop_
_entity.id
_entity.type
_entity.pdbx_description
1 polymer ?
#
loop_
_entity_poly.entity_id
_entity_poly.type
_entity_poly.pdbx_seq_one_letter_code
_entity_poly.pdbx_strand_id
1 'polypeptide(L)'
;MEHVLSLGGPSLTIPGPFSAHRKQANDRLSSLFFDRCHQCTQGRHWPQASKTSIFACQTPAYNKRYSKKRLTHPQNTELPPILPRNKKKPYPIPLKQILQTSRADKKLAEMGIEKPLEPPKNGILVPDLIPVAYDVLDAWKNLIKGLSQLLHVVPVHACSECSEVHVGQKGHDIQSCRGPNSADRRSFHLWVKGSIDDVLLPIESYHQYDPFGTRIKHDTRFDYDRIPAIVELCIQAGVELPQYPSRRRTQPIRMLGKKIIDRGGIVVPPKPQHSGEVLDLDTHRALERFPPPVDSDVADIAQSTLKAYEKVRWGVTKLMRKYTVKACGYCPEVHVGPWGHNAKLCGEFKHQWRDGKHGWQDATVDEVFPPNYVWHVRDPNGPPLKGSLKRFYGKAPIVVEICVQAGASVPNKYKPMMRLDIVVPDNEEARLVA
;
A
#
# COMPACT_ATOMS: atom_id res chain seq x y z
N MET A 1 54.88 18.02 -30.37
CA MET A 1 54.74 19.10 -31.38
C MET A 1 53.39 19.74 -31.10
N GLU A 2 53.35 20.67 -30.13
CA GLU A 2 53.35 22.15 -30.34
C GLU A 2 51.93 22.63 -30.73
N HIS A 3 51.22 23.60 -30.13
CA HIS A 3 51.43 24.76 -29.23
C HIS A 3 50.15 24.92 -28.35
N VAL A 4 50.10 25.29 -27.05
CA VAL A 4 50.38 26.56 -26.32
C VAL A 4 49.73 27.83 -26.90
N LEU A 5 48.76 28.44 -26.20
CA LEU A 5 48.86 29.81 -25.65
C LEU A 5 47.62 30.21 -24.81
N SER A 6 47.92 31.00 -23.77
CA SER A 6 47.07 31.56 -22.72
C SER A 6 46.79 33.06 -23.00
N LEU A 7 46.27 33.77 -21.99
CA LEU A 7 45.93 35.22 -21.86
C LEU A 7 44.43 35.50 -22.08
N GLY A 8 43.67 36.24 -21.27
CA GLY A 8 43.89 37.10 -20.11
C GLY A 8 42.61 37.96 -19.91
N GLY A 9 42.28 38.36 -18.67
CA GLY A 9 41.08 39.17 -18.32
C GLY A 9 41.13 40.63 -18.84
N PRO A 10 40.21 41.54 -18.41
CA PRO A 10 40.01 41.86 -16.99
C PRO A 10 38.57 42.20 -16.52
N SER A 11 38.49 42.35 -15.20
CA SER A 11 37.41 42.77 -14.30
C SER A 11 36.86 44.19 -14.57
N LEU A 12 35.60 44.44 -14.18
CA LEU A 12 35.14 45.72 -13.65
C LEU A 12 34.09 45.50 -12.53
N THR A 13 34.31 46.19 -11.43
CA THR A 13 33.72 46.04 -10.10
C THR A 13 32.89 47.29 -9.74
N ILE A 14 31.72 47.08 -9.10
CA ILE A 14 31.17 47.85 -7.92
C ILE A 14 30.62 49.29 -8.22
N PRO A 15 29.61 49.86 -7.49
CA PRO A 15 29.20 49.61 -6.09
C PRO A 15 27.69 49.46 -5.77
N GLY A 16 27.40 48.94 -4.55
CA GLY A 16 26.11 49.05 -3.82
C GLY A 16 25.90 50.45 -3.20
N PRO A 17 25.34 50.62 -1.98
CA PRO A 17 24.55 49.72 -1.11
C PRO A 17 23.23 50.39 -0.62
N PHE A 18 22.27 49.66 -0.01
CA PHE A 18 21.31 50.29 0.91
C PHE A 18 20.83 49.35 2.04
N SER A 19 21.33 49.70 3.23
CA SER A 19 20.76 49.78 4.58
C SER A 19 19.78 48.73 5.14
N ALA A 20 20.09 48.44 6.41
CA ALA A 20 19.34 47.65 7.38
C ALA A 20 18.03 48.33 7.84
N HIS A 21 17.05 47.50 8.23
CA HIS A 21 16.16 47.87 9.33
C HIS A 21 15.88 46.68 10.25
N ARG A 22 16.46 46.80 11.44
CA ARG A 22 16.17 46.13 12.69
C ARG A 22 14.80 46.62 13.18
N LYS A 23 13.87 45.73 13.53
CA LYS A 23 12.81 46.02 14.50
C LYS A 23 12.72 44.86 15.49
N GLN A 24 13.30 45.14 16.65
CA GLN A 24 13.09 44.49 17.92
C GLN A 24 11.84 45.15 18.53
N ALA A 25 10.88 44.37 18.99
CA ALA A 25 9.86 44.83 19.92
C ALA A 25 9.66 43.72 20.95
N ASN A 26 10.16 43.99 22.15
CA ASN A 26 9.84 43.31 23.38
C ASN A 26 8.66 44.10 23.97
N ASP A 27 7.66 43.44 24.56
CA ASP A 27 7.17 43.84 25.88
C ASP A 27 6.22 42.79 26.48
N ARG A 28 6.48 42.54 27.77
CA ARG A 28 5.74 41.71 28.72
C ARG A 28 4.58 42.51 29.31
N LEU A 29 3.51 41.81 29.72
CA LEU A 29 2.63 42.07 30.88
C LEU A 29 1.70 40.83 30.95
N SER A 30 1.91 39.80 31.82
CA SER A 30 1.42 39.66 33.21
C SER A 30 0.05 40.32 33.45
N SER A 31 -0.98 39.71 34.05
CA SER A 31 -1.12 38.48 34.84
C SER A 31 -2.54 38.42 35.45
N LEU A 32 -2.90 37.26 36.05
CA LEU A 32 -3.85 37.06 37.17
C LEU A 32 -5.36 37.01 36.90
N PHE A 33 -5.97 35.86 37.23
CA PHE A 33 -7.15 35.63 38.08
C PHE A 33 -7.24 34.08 38.27
N PHE A 34 -6.81 33.45 39.40
CA PHE A 34 -7.54 33.20 40.66
C PHE A 34 -9.05 32.84 40.42
N ASP A 35 -9.67 31.78 40.93
CA ASP A 35 -9.38 30.94 42.10
C ASP A 35 -10.25 29.65 42.14
N ARG A 36 -9.80 28.70 42.98
CA ARG A 36 -10.47 27.60 43.73
C ARG A 36 -11.93 27.18 43.48
N CYS A 37 -12.16 25.85 43.55
CA CYS A 37 -13.04 25.29 44.60
C CYS A 37 -12.69 23.83 44.97
N HIS A 38 -12.81 23.55 46.26
CA HIS A 38 -12.44 22.34 47.01
C HIS A 38 -13.64 21.38 47.18
N GLN A 39 -13.32 20.08 47.28
CA GLN A 39 -13.90 19.01 48.12
C GLN A 39 -15.37 19.08 48.61
N CYS A 40 -16.08 17.95 48.48
CA CYS A 40 -16.88 17.41 49.58
C CYS A 40 -16.95 15.87 49.55
N THR A 41 -16.67 15.29 50.71
CA THR A 41 -16.80 13.89 51.11
C THR A 41 -18.12 13.66 51.84
N GLN A 42 -18.40 12.39 52.12
CA GLN A 42 -19.26 11.81 53.18
C GLN A 42 -20.54 11.10 52.71
N GLY A 43 -20.60 9.81 53.04
CA GLY A 43 -21.81 8.98 53.02
C GLY A 43 -22.57 9.00 54.35
N ARG A 44 -23.73 8.35 54.37
CA ARG A 44 -24.45 7.92 55.58
C ARG A 44 -25.22 6.61 55.33
N HIS A 45 -25.40 5.88 56.43
CA HIS A 45 -25.80 4.49 56.67
C HIS A 45 -27.32 4.26 56.86
N TRP A 46 -27.78 3.04 56.49
CA TRP A 46 -28.78 2.07 57.07
C TRP A 46 -30.21 2.51 57.55
N PRO A 47 -31.20 1.60 57.82
CA PRO A 47 -31.19 0.13 58.12
C PRO A 47 -32.13 -0.76 57.24
N GLN A 48 -31.81 -2.02 56.93
CA GLN A 48 -32.17 -3.28 57.63
C GLN A 48 -33.66 -3.48 58.03
N ALA A 49 -34.35 -4.35 57.29
CA ALA A 49 -35.44 -5.18 57.79
C ALA A 49 -35.39 -6.56 57.12
N SER A 50 -35.10 -7.58 57.92
CA SER A 50 -35.01 -8.99 57.59
C SER A 50 -36.40 -9.63 57.57
N LYS A 51 -36.73 -10.34 56.48
CA LYS A 51 -37.72 -11.42 56.49
C LYS A 51 -37.16 -12.62 55.74
N THR A 52 -36.94 -13.68 56.51
CA THR A 52 -36.54 -15.01 56.08
C THR A 52 -37.66 -15.64 55.26
N SER A 53 -37.36 -16.12 54.06
CA SER A 53 -38.23 -17.06 53.33
C SER A 53 -37.39 -17.91 52.38
N ILE A 54 -37.12 -19.13 52.85
CA ILE A 54 -37.07 -20.41 52.12
C ILE A 54 -36.45 -20.36 50.71
N PHE A 55 -35.22 -20.87 50.63
CA PHE A 55 -34.53 -21.23 49.39
C PHE A 55 -35.32 -22.32 48.63
N ALA A 56 -35.80 -21.98 47.46
CA ALA A 56 -36.10 -22.92 46.38
C ALA A 56 -35.23 -22.53 45.18
N CYS A 57 -34.12 -23.24 44.99
CA CYS A 57 -33.22 -23.05 43.87
C CYS A 57 -33.89 -23.52 42.57
N GLN A 58 -34.44 -22.60 41.80
CA GLN A 58 -34.73 -22.82 40.38
C GLN A 58 -33.79 -21.91 39.59
N THR A 59 -32.68 -22.48 39.13
CA THR A 59 -31.76 -21.85 38.18
C THR A 59 -32.50 -21.61 36.86
N PRO A 60 -32.63 -20.36 36.38
CA PRO A 60 -33.18 -20.10 35.06
C PRO A 60 -32.18 -20.57 34.00
N ALA A 61 -32.67 -21.32 33.01
CA ALA A 61 -31.88 -21.76 31.87
C ALA A 61 -31.21 -20.56 31.18
N TYR A 62 -29.88 -20.54 31.21
CA TYR A 62 -29.02 -19.57 30.54
C TYR A 62 -29.13 -19.76 29.02
N ASN A 63 -30.15 -19.16 28.41
CA ASN A 63 -30.28 -19.08 26.95
C ASN A 63 -29.31 -18.01 26.42
N LYS A 64 -28.06 -18.41 26.21
CA LYS A 64 -27.07 -17.60 25.49
C LYS A 64 -27.44 -17.58 24.01
N ARG A 65 -28.39 -16.72 23.63
CA ARG A 65 -28.60 -16.36 22.22
C ARG A 65 -27.33 -15.65 21.74
N TYR A 66 -26.43 -16.41 21.11
CA TYR A 66 -25.42 -15.86 20.22
C TYR A 66 -26.15 -15.10 19.12
N SER A 67 -26.27 -13.78 19.25
CA SER A 67 -26.62 -12.95 18.11
C SER A 67 -25.42 -13.02 17.16
N LYS A 68 -25.51 -13.89 16.14
CA LYS A 68 -24.76 -13.67 14.91
C LYS A 68 -25.13 -12.26 14.46
N LYS A 69 -24.27 -11.28 14.70
CA LYS A 69 -24.34 -10.00 14.01
C LYS A 69 -24.39 -10.37 12.52
N ARG A 70 -25.57 -10.26 11.90
CA ARG A 70 -25.67 -10.21 10.44
C ARG A 70 -24.74 -9.06 10.08
N LEU A 71 -23.60 -9.37 9.44
CA LEU A 71 -22.83 -8.36 8.74
C LEU A 71 -23.76 -7.85 7.63
N THR A 72 -24.51 -6.80 7.94
CA THR A 72 -25.22 -6.00 6.95
C THR A 72 -24.15 -5.37 6.11
N HIS A 73 -23.86 -5.98 4.96
CA HIS A 73 -22.94 -5.38 4.01
C HIS A 73 -23.71 -4.20 3.38
N PRO A 74 -23.22 -2.96 3.51
CA PRO A 74 -23.86 -1.82 2.87
C PRO A 74 -23.90 -2.09 1.36
N GLN A 75 -25.08 -1.94 0.75
CA GLN A 75 -25.22 -2.03 -0.71
C GLN A 75 -24.53 -0.82 -1.35
N ASN A 76 -23.93 -1.00 -2.53
CA ASN A 76 -23.25 0.06 -3.28
C ASN A 76 -22.07 0.71 -2.55
N THR A 77 -21.05 -0.09 -2.23
CA THR A 77 -19.81 0.46 -1.66
C THR A 77 -19.13 1.41 -2.64
N GLU A 78 -19.02 2.68 -2.25
CA GLU A 78 -18.23 3.67 -2.99
C GLU A 78 -16.75 3.27 -3.00
N LEU A 79 -16.14 3.33 -4.18
CA LEU A 79 -14.71 3.08 -4.32
C LEU A 79 -13.90 4.29 -3.86
N PRO A 80 -12.63 4.08 -3.43
CA PRO A 80 -11.73 5.18 -3.17
C PRO A 80 -11.65 6.13 -4.37
N PRO A 81 -11.72 7.45 -4.15
CA PRO A 81 -11.65 8.40 -5.24
C PRO A 81 -10.29 8.32 -5.93
N ILE A 82 -10.30 8.40 -7.26
CA ILE A 82 -9.05 8.49 -8.04
C ILE A 82 -8.36 9.81 -7.69
N LEU A 83 -7.20 9.72 -7.07
CA LEU A 83 -6.44 10.88 -6.65
C LEU A 83 -5.83 11.62 -7.85
N PRO A 84 -5.80 12.96 -7.83
CA PRO A 84 -5.19 13.73 -8.90
C PRO A 84 -3.66 13.57 -8.88
N ARG A 85 -3.04 13.35 -10.05
CA ARG A 85 -1.59 13.18 -10.19
C ARG A 85 -0.79 14.46 -9.92
N ASN A 86 -1.44 15.63 -10.03
CA ASN A 86 -0.82 16.94 -9.79
C ASN A 86 -0.83 17.37 -8.31
N LYS A 87 -1.05 16.44 -7.37
CA LYS A 87 -0.99 16.72 -5.94
C LYS A 87 -0.30 15.56 -5.21
N LYS A 88 0.24 15.85 -4.03
CA LYS A 88 0.73 14.80 -3.14
C LYS A 88 -0.46 13.96 -2.67
N LYS A 89 -0.30 12.64 -2.63
CA LYS A 89 -1.21 11.71 -1.96
C LYS A 89 -1.40 12.14 -0.48
N PRO A 90 -2.61 11.97 0.08
CA PRO A 90 -2.83 12.18 1.51
C PRO A 90 -1.89 11.31 2.36
N TYR A 91 -1.54 11.79 3.55
CA TYR A 91 -0.82 10.97 4.52
C TYR A 91 -1.77 9.93 5.11
N PRO A 92 -1.38 8.65 5.22
CA PRO A 92 -2.20 7.63 5.88
C PRO A 92 -2.41 7.90 7.37
N ILE A 93 -1.41 8.52 8.01
CA ILE A 93 -1.47 8.99 9.39
C ILE A 93 -1.68 10.51 9.36
N PRO A 94 -2.63 11.07 10.13
CA PRO A 94 -2.85 12.52 10.19
C PRO A 94 -1.56 13.30 10.50
N LEU A 95 -1.26 14.34 9.73
CA LEU A 95 -0.03 15.13 9.86
C LEU A 95 0.18 15.66 11.28
N LYS A 96 -0.90 16.05 11.97
CA LYS A 96 -0.84 16.51 13.36
C LYS A 96 -0.26 15.45 14.30
N GLN A 97 -0.62 14.18 14.13
CA GLN A 97 -0.09 13.08 14.92
C GLN A 97 1.39 12.83 14.59
N ILE A 98 1.77 12.84 13.31
CA ILE A 98 3.18 12.71 12.89
C ILE A 98 4.04 13.78 13.55
N LEU A 99 3.57 15.04 13.56
CA LEU A 99 4.27 16.16 14.19
C LEU A 99 4.35 16.03 15.71
N GLN A 100 3.28 15.57 16.37
CA GLN A 100 3.28 15.32 17.81
C GLN A 100 4.32 14.25 18.18
N THR A 101 4.33 13.11 17.48
CA THR A 101 5.31 12.04 17.70
C THR A 101 6.74 12.54 17.46
N SER A 102 6.98 13.30 16.38
CA SER A 102 8.31 13.85 16.11
C SER A 102 8.77 14.87 17.17
N ARG A 103 7.85 15.60 17.81
CA ARG A 103 8.18 16.53 18.91
C ARG A 103 8.48 15.77 20.20
N ALA A 104 7.72 14.71 20.50
CA ALA A 104 7.99 13.83 21.64
C ALA A 104 9.36 13.15 21.51
N ASP A 105 9.67 12.58 20.33
CA ASP A 105 10.99 12.01 20.03
C ASP A 105 12.13 13.02 20.20
N LYS A 106 11.90 14.29 19.80
CA LYS A 106 12.89 15.35 19.96
C LYS A 106 13.14 15.68 21.43
N LYS A 107 12.09 15.77 22.25
CA LYS A 107 12.21 16.03 23.69
C LYS A 107 13.00 14.94 24.41
N LEU A 108 12.73 13.67 24.08
CA LEU A 108 13.51 12.55 24.64
C LEU A 108 14.99 12.67 24.27
N ALA A 109 15.30 13.00 23.02
CA ALA A 109 16.66 13.20 22.55
C ALA A 109 17.37 14.38 23.25
N GLU A 110 16.66 15.49 23.48
CA GLU A 110 17.16 16.66 24.22
C GLU A 110 17.49 16.32 25.69
N MET A 111 16.80 15.33 26.27
CA MET A 111 17.07 14.80 27.61
C MET A 111 18.15 13.70 27.62
N GLY A 112 18.74 13.34 26.48
CA GLY A 112 19.70 12.23 26.37
C GLY A 112 19.08 10.84 26.54
N ILE A 113 17.75 10.72 26.52
CA ILE A 113 17.02 9.47 26.72
C ILE A 113 16.90 8.76 25.37
N GLU A 114 17.38 7.51 25.32
CA GLU A 114 17.23 6.65 24.15
C GLU A 114 15.77 6.41 23.82
N LYS A 115 15.47 6.38 22.51
CA LYS A 115 14.13 6.09 22.03
C LYS A 115 13.81 4.62 22.31
N PRO A 116 12.72 4.31 23.04
CA PRO A 116 12.29 2.93 23.21
C PRO A 116 11.80 2.38 21.87
N LEU A 117 12.41 1.28 21.41
CA LEU A 117 12.08 0.62 20.14
C LEU A 117 11.67 -0.84 20.41
N GLU A 118 10.46 -1.18 19.98
CA GLU A 118 9.99 -2.56 19.95
C GLU A 118 10.40 -3.27 18.66
N PRO A 119 10.52 -4.61 18.64
CA PRO A 119 10.60 -5.39 17.41
C PRO A 119 9.40 -5.11 16.46
N PRO A 120 9.61 -4.94 15.15
CA PRO A 120 10.87 -5.00 14.42
C PRO A 120 11.58 -3.65 14.25
N LYS A 121 11.09 -2.58 14.88
CA LYS A 121 11.67 -1.22 14.76
C LYS A 121 13.06 -1.10 15.38
N ASN A 122 13.45 -2.04 16.24
CA ASN A 122 14.80 -2.19 16.77
C ASN A 122 15.69 -3.14 15.96
N GLY A 123 15.20 -3.68 14.84
CA GLY A 123 15.94 -4.62 13.98
C GLY A 123 15.84 -6.10 14.34
N ILE A 124 15.21 -6.45 15.48
CA ILE A 124 14.95 -7.84 15.85
C ILE A 124 13.68 -8.33 15.14
N LEU A 125 13.66 -9.58 14.67
CA LEU A 125 12.47 -10.17 14.05
C LEU A 125 11.33 -10.33 15.06
N VAL A 126 10.10 -10.42 14.54
CA VAL A 126 8.91 -10.78 15.33
C VAL A 126 8.58 -12.25 15.05
N PRO A 127 8.91 -13.20 15.96
CA PRO A 127 8.77 -14.64 15.69
C PRO A 127 7.38 -15.04 15.18
N ASP A 128 6.32 -14.49 15.78
CA ASP A 128 4.92 -14.77 15.42
C ASP A 128 4.54 -14.33 13.99
N LEU A 129 5.35 -13.48 13.36
CA LEU A 129 5.14 -13.00 11.99
C LEU A 129 5.98 -13.75 10.96
N ILE A 130 6.97 -14.56 11.38
CA ILE A 130 7.80 -15.35 10.46
C ILE A 130 6.93 -16.35 9.67
N PRO A 131 6.07 -17.19 10.30
CA PRO A 131 5.21 -18.11 9.56
C PRO A 131 4.26 -17.38 8.60
N VAL A 132 3.76 -16.21 9.00
CA VAL A 132 2.91 -15.36 8.15
C VAL A 132 3.64 -14.92 6.90
N ALA A 133 4.93 -14.58 7.01
CA ALA A 133 5.73 -14.15 5.87
C ALA A 133 5.98 -15.28 4.87
N TYR A 134 6.24 -16.51 5.34
CA TYR A 134 6.31 -17.70 4.47
C TYR A 134 4.96 -17.97 3.80
N ASP A 135 3.87 -17.94 4.57
CA ASP A 135 2.51 -18.11 4.07
C ASP A 135 2.14 -17.10 2.96
N VAL A 136 2.59 -15.85 3.10
CA VAL A 136 2.41 -14.80 2.08
C VAL A 136 3.21 -15.11 0.83
N LEU A 137 4.47 -15.54 0.97
CA LEU A 137 5.31 -15.84 -0.16
C LEU A 137 4.77 -17.04 -0.98
N ASP A 138 4.29 -18.08 -0.31
CA ASP A 138 3.69 -19.23 -0.98
C ASP A 138 2.36 -18.87 -1.64
N ALA A 139 1.54 -18.05 -0.99
CA ALA A 139 0.32 -17.53 -1.60
C ALA A 139 0.63 -16.63 -2.81
N TRP A 140 1.71 -15.85 -2.77
CA TRP A 140 2.16 -15.01 -3.86
C TRP A 140 2.56 -15.83 -5.10
N LYS A 141 3.36 -16.90 -4.92
CA LYS A 141 3.70 -17.85 -6.00
C LYS A 141 2.45 -18.47 -6.63
N ASN A 142 1.53 -18.95 -5.80
CA ASN A 142 0.28 -19.55 -6.26
C ASN A 142 -0.62 -18.54 -6.99
N LEU A 143 -0.63 -17.29 -6.55
CA LEU A 143 -1.37 -16.21 -7.20
C LEU A 143 -0.83 -15.92 -8.61
N ILE A 144 0.50 -15.78 -8.75
CA ILE A 144 1.15 -15.57 -10.06
C ILE A 144 0.87 -16.73 -11.00
N LYS A 145 1.08 -17.97 -10.53
CA LYS A 145 0.81 -19.19 -11.30
C LYS A 145 -0.64 -19.21 -11.79
N GLY A 146 -1.58 -19.07 -10.86
CA GLY A 146 -3.01 -19.14 -11.15
C GLY A 146 -3.46 -18.06 -12.14
N LEU A 147 -3.04 -16.82 -11.95
CA LEU A 147 -3.34 -15.74 -12.90
C LEU A 147 -2.72 -15.99 -14.28
N SER A 148 -1.49 -16.48 -14.35
CA SER A 148 -0.83 -16.80 -15.63
C SER A 148 -1.62 -17.85 -16.41
N GLN A 149 -2.17 -18.86 -15.73
CA GLN A 149 -3.04 -19.86 -16.35
C GLN A 149 -4.37 -19.26 -16.79
N LEU A 150 -5.04 -18.49 -15.92
CA LEU A 150 -6.35 -17.90 -16.23
C LEU A 150 -6.30 -16.89 -17.37
N LEU A 151 -5.19 -16.17 -17.55
CA LEU A 151 -5.03 -15.20 -18.65
C LEU A 151 -4.94 -15.85 -20.05
N HIS A 152 -4.79 -17.18 -20.14
CA HIS A 152 -4.92 -17.89 -21.42
C HIS A 152 -6.38 -18.05 -21.86
N VAL A 153 -7.33 -18.06 -20.92
CA VAL A 153 -8.75 -18.36 -21.18
C VAL A 153 -9.70 -17.19 -20.85
N VAL A 154 -9.30 -16.26 -19.99
CA VAL A 154 -10.05 -15.05 -19.64
C VAL A 154 -9.45 -13.85 -20.39
N PRO A 155 -10.16 -13.26 -21.35
CA PRO A 155 -9.65 -12.09 -22.07
C PRO A 155 -9.55 -10.86 -21.17
N VAL A 156 -8.38 -10.23 -21.19
CA VAL A 156 -8.09 -8.97 -20.50
C VAL A 156 -7.60 -7.95 -21.53
N HIS A 157 -8.13 -6.74 -21.45
CA HIS A 157 -7.79 -5.62 -22.31
C HIS A 157 -7.20 -4.50 -21.47
N ALA A 158 -6.00 -4.04 -21.82
CA ALA A 158 -5.38 -2.86 -21.22
C ALA A 158 -5.47 -1.70 -22.22
N CYS A 159 -5.67 -0.48 -21.71
CA CYS A 159 -5.61 0.71 -22.56
C CYS A 159 -4.14 1.06 -22.82
N SER A 160 -3.73 1.21 -24.07
CA SER A 160 -2.34 1.56 -24.42
C SER A 160 -1.94 3.00 -24.03
N GLU A 161 -2.92 3.82 -23.64
CA GLU A 161 -2.75 5.27 -23.43
C GLU A 161 -2.96 5.67 -21.97
N CYS A 162 -3.60 4.82 -21.15
CA CYS A 162 -3.83 5.10 -19.74
C CYS A 162 -3.89 3.81 -18.91
N SER A 163 -3.98 3.92 -17.59
CA SER A 163 -3.94 2.77 -16.70
C SER A 163 -5.28 2.03 -16.51
N GLU A 164 -6.26 2.21 -17.41
CA GLU A 164 -7.54 1.49 -17.31
C GLU A 164 -7.38 0.09 -17.92
N VAL A 165 -7.96 -0.90 -17.26
CA VAL A 165 -7.98 -2.30 -17.66
C VAL A 165 -9.41 -2.80 -17.62
N HIS A 166 -9.74 -3.75 -18.50
CA HIS A 166 -11.05 -4.36 -18.61
C HIS A 166 -10.92 -5.88 -18.74
N VAL A 167 -11.81 -6.61 -18.08
CA VAL A 167 -11.90 -8.08 -18.15
C VAL A 167 -13.19 -8.41 -18.90
N GLY A 168 -13.09 -9.11 -20.01
CA GLY A 168 -14.23 -9.42 -20.88
C GLY A 168 -13.85 -9.59 -22.34
N GLN A 169 -14.76 -10.15 -23.15
CA GLN A 169 -14.45 -10.52 -24.53
C GLN A 169 -14.03 -9.34 -25.41
N LYS A 170 -14.59 -8.15 -25.15
CA LYS A 170 -14.26 -6.89 -25.81
C LYS A 170 -14.10 -5.79 -24.78
N GLY A 171 -13.27 -4.79 -25.06
CA GLY A 171 -13.18 -3.58 -24.24
C GLY A 171 -14.52 -2.83 -24.14
N HIS A 172 -14.66 -2.00 -23.10
CA HIS A 172 -15.88 -1.24 -22.86
C HIS A 172 -15.96 0.08 -23.64
N ASP A 173 -17.17 0.62 -23.79
CA ASP A 173 -17.47 1.89 -24.49
C ASP A 173 -17.60 3.11 -23.54
N ILE A 174 -17.14 2.99 -22.30
CA ILE A 174 -17.14 4.10 -21.33
C ILE A 174 -16.05 5.12 -21.70
N GLN A 175 -16.47 6.28 -22.20
CA GLN A 175 -15.63 7.44 -22.53
C GLN A 175 -15.00 8.05 -21.27
N SER A 176 -13.85 7.51 -20.87
CA SER A 176 -13.19 7.84 -19.59
C SER A 176 -11.65 7.81 -19.67
N CYS A 177 -11.10 7.63 -20.87
CA CYS A 177 -9.67 7.63 -21.08
C CYS A 177 -9.07 8.97 -20.67
N ARG A 178 -8.01 8.91 -19.86
CA ARG A 178 -7.24 10.08 -19.40
C ARG A 178 -5.82 10.10 -20.00
N GLY A 179 -5.61 9.29 -21.02
CA GLY A 179 -4.34 9.19 -21.72
C GLY A 179 -4.06 10.40 -22.61
N PRO A 180 -2.83 10.51 -23.12
CA PRO A 180 -2.49 11.43 -24.20
C PRO A 180 -3.46 11.30 -25.38
N ASN A 181 -3.74 12.41 -26.06
CA ASN A 181 -4.62 12.48 -27.24
C ASN A 181 -6.04 11.89 -27.02
N SER A 182 -6.48 11.80 -25.77
CA SER A 182 -7.84 11.32 -25.44
C SER A 182 -8.91 12.24 -26.03
N ALA A 183 -8.66 13.55 -26.15
CA ALA A 183 -9.58 14.49 -26.78
C ALA A 183 -9.92 14.10 -28.23
N ASP A 184 -8.93 13.76 -29.04
CA ASP A 184 -9.10 13.39 -30.46
C ASP A 184 -9.95 12.12 -30.61
N ARG A 185 -9.82 11.20 -29.65
CA ARG A 185 -10.59 9.95 -29.57
C ARG A 185 -11.85 10.07 -28.74
N ARG A 186 -12.33 11.29 -28.44
CA ARG A 186 -13.54 11.52 -27.61
C ARG A 186 -13.53 10.71 -26.29
N SER A 187 -12.37 10.64 -25.65
CA SER A 187 -12.10 9.88 -24.42
C SER A 187 -12.34 8.36 -24.50
N PHE A 188 -12.44 7.78 -25.70
CA PHE A 188 -12.42 6.32 -25.86
C PHE A 188 -11.01 5.76 -25.58
N HIS A 189 -11.00 4.53 -25.08
CA HIS A 189 -9.80 3.77 -24.78
C HIS A 189 -9.28 3.08 -26.04
N LEU A 190 -7.95 2.95 -26.14
CA LEU A 190 -7.29 2.13 -27.17
C LEU A 190 -6.94 0.79 -26.55
N TRP A 191 -7.82 -0.19 -26.75
CA TRP A 191 -7.67 -1.51 -26.15
C TRP A 191 -6.65 -2.36 -26.89
N VAL A 192 -5.70 -2.90 -26.12
CA VAL A 192 -4.75 -3.93 -26.54
C VAL A 192 -4.86 -5.13 -25.62
N LYS A 193 -4.31 -6.28 -26.02
CA LYS A 193 -4.25 -7.46 -25.16
C LYS A 193 -3.48 -7.13 -23.87
N GLY A 194 -4.14 -7.28 -22.73
CA GLY A 194 -3.53 -7.06 -21.43
C GLY A 194 -2.53 -8.15 -21.06
N SER A 195 -1.54 -7.77 -20.27
CA SER A 195 -0.52 -8.63 -19.70
C SER A 195 -0.79 -8.93 -18.22
N ILE A 196 -0.01 -9.84 -17.62
CA ILE A 196 -0.09 -10.08 -16.19
C ILE A 196 0.30 -8.85 -15.36
N ASP A 197 1.18 -7.97 -15.88
CA ASP A 197 1.60 -6.75 -15.18
C ASP A 197 0.51 -5.67 -15.18
N ASP A 198 -0.45 -5.74 -16.12
CA ASP A 198 -1.66 -4.93 -16.08
C ASP A 198 -2.65 -5.42 -15.01
N VAL A 199 -2.55 -6.69 -14.61
CA VAL A 199 -3.39 -7.32 -13.57
C VAL A 199 -2.76 -7.15 -12.19
N LEU A 200 -1.54 -7.66 -12.03
CA LEU A 200 -0.70 -7.51 -10.85
C LEU A 200 0.32 -6.42 -11.12
N LEU A 201 -0.04 -5.17 -10.75
CA LEU A 201 0.86 -4.04 -10.92
C LEU A 201 2.23 -4.33 -10.29
N PRO A 202 3.34 -4.23 -11.05
CA PRO A 202 4.68 -4.57 -10.56
C PRO A 202 5.15 -3.48 -9.59
N ILE A 203 4.85 -3.66 -8.30
CA ILE A 203 5.35 -2.82 -7.23
C ILE A 203 6.68 -3.41 -6.74
N GLU A 204 7.76 -2.73 -7.05
CA GLU A 204 9.10 -3.13 -6.66
C GLU A 204 9.62 -2.35 -5.45
N SER A 205 10.60 -2.93 -4.78
CA SER A 205 11.44 -2.29 -3.79
C SER A 205 12.89 -2.70 -4.06
N TYR A 206 13.83 -1.84 -3.68
CA TYR A 206 15.21 -2.27 -3.55
C TYR A 206 15.33 -3.34 -2.46
N HIS A 207 16.09 -4.38 -2.73
CA HIS A 207 16.50 -5.34 -1.72
C HIS A 207 17.53 -4.71 -0.77
N GLN A 208 17.33 -4.84 0.53
CA GLN A 208 18.28 -4.36 1.53
C GLN A 208 18.78 -5.47 2.44
N TYR A 209 20.09 -5.71 2.41
CA TYR A 209 20.72 -6.64 3.36
C TYR A 209 20.46 -6.25 4.82
N ASP A 210 20.49 -4.96 5.17
CA ASP A 210 20.16 -4.47 6.50
C ASP A 210 19.31 -3.18 6.40
N PRO A 211 18.02 -3.20 6.77
CA PRO A 211 17.16 -2.00 6.74
C PRO A 211 17.67 -0.84 7.60
N PHE A 212 18.56 -1.14 8.56
CA PHE A 212 19.19 -0.16 9.45
C PHE A 212 20.63 0.18 9.05
N GLY A 213 21.09 -0.38 7.93
CA GLY A 213 22.40 -0.16 7.35
C GLY A 213 22.52 1.18 6.60
N THR A 214 23.32 1.16 5.54
CA THR A 214 23.53 2.35 4.70
C THR A 214 22.31 2.57 3.80
N ARG A 215 21.80 3.81 3.80
CA ARG A 215 20.71 4.17 2.88
C ARG A 215 21.23 4.17 1.44
N ILE A 216 20.48 3.50 0.56
CA ILE A 216 20.77 3.44 -0.88
C ILE A 216 20.81 4.85 -1.44
N LYS A 217 21.94 5.23 -2.02
CA LYS A 217 22.14 6.53 -2.68
C LYS A 217 21.80 6.42 -4.17
N HIS A 218 21.72 7.56 -4.84
CA HIS A 218 21.38 7.59 -6.26
C HIS A 218 22.48 6.99 -7.15
N ASP A 219 23.73 7.31 -6.86
CA ASP A 219 24.93 6.82 -7.55
C ASP A 219 25.10 5.31 -7.39
N THR A 220 24.90 4.79 -6.18
CA THR A 220 25.06 3.36 -5.87
C THR A 220 23.79 2.53 -6.12
N ARG A 221 22.75 3.08 -6.75
CA ARG A 221 21.44 2.41 -6.82
C ARG A 221 21.44 1.13 -7.66
N PHE A 222 22.38 1.05 -8.60
CA PHE A 222 22.53 -0.10 -9.50
C PHE A 222 23.26 -1.28 -8.84
N ASP A 223 23.83 -1.06 -7.65
CA ASP A 223 24.47 -2.10 -6.85
C ASP A 223 23.45 -2.92 -6.04
N TYR A 224 22.15 -2.61 -6.16
CA TYR A 224 21.07 -3.22 -5.41
C TYR A 224 20.03 -3.77 -6.37
N ASP A 225 19.60 -5.01 -6.10
CA ASP A 225 18.53 -5.63 -6.85
C ASP A 225 17.19 -4.93 -6.60
N ARG A 226 16.35 -4.94 -7.64
CA ARG A 226 14.94 -4.56 -7.59
C ARG A 226 14.12 -5.84 -7.57
N ILE A 227 13.34 -6.03 -6.51
CA ILE A 227 12.49 -7.22 -6.35
C ILE A 227 11.07 -6.78 -5.99
N PRO A 228 10.05 -7.64 -6.17
CA PRO A 228 8.69 -7.30 -5.76
C PRO A 228 8.63 -6.90 -4.28
N ALA A 229 7.95 -5.80 -3.97
CA ALA A 229 7.90 -5.24 -2.62
C ALA A 229 7.29 -6.22 -1.60
N ILE A 230 6.39 -7.12 -2.04
CA ILE A 230 5.85 -8.19 -1.22
C ILE A 230 6.94 -9.20 -0.84
N VAL A 231 7.83 -9.55 -1.77
CA VAL A 231 8.95 -10.47 -1.53
C VAL A 231 9.94 -9.84 -0.55
N GLU A 232 10.33 -8.58 -0.77
CA GLU A 232 11.20 -7.85 0.16
C GLU A 232 10.56 -7.74 1.56
N LEU A 233 9.25 -7.46 1.65
CA LEU A 233 8.53 -7.43 2.92
C LEU A 233 8.60 -8.77 3.65
N CYS A 234 8.45 -9.88 2.94
CA CYS A 234 8.59 -11.21 3.51
C CYS A 234 10.03 -11.51 3.97
N ILE A 235 11.04 -11.11 3.19
CA ILE A 235 12.46 -11.27 3.57
C ILE A 235 12.77 -10.52 4.86
N GLN A 236 12.33 -9.26 4.97
CA GLN A 236 12.52 -8.46 6.18
C GLN A 236 11.69 -8.97 7.36
N ALA A 237 10.58 -9.68 7.08
CA ALA A 237 9.78 -10.35 8.08
C ALA A 237 10.33 -11.70 8.56
N GLY A 238 11.42 -12.19 7.95
CA GLY A 238 12.15 -13.37 8.41
C GLY A 238 12.24 -14.50 7.41
N VAL A 239 11.65 -14.38 6.20
CA VAL A 239 11.85 -15.37 5.15
C VAL A 239 13.29 -15.38 4.67
N GLU A 240 13.92 -16.55 4.68
CA GLU A 240 15.26 -16.74 4.15
C GLU A 240 15.21 -17.15 2.68
N LEU A 241 15.81 -16.33 1.83
CA LEU A 241 16.03 -16.60 0.41
C LEU A 241 17.53 -16.47 0.14
N PRO A 242 18.24 -17.56 -0.23
CA PRO A 242 19.69 -17.52 -0.46
C PRO A 242 20.14 -16.52 -1.52
N GLN A 243 19.25 -16.19 -2.46
CA GLN A 243 19.49 -15.24 -3.55
C GLN A 243 19.37 -13.78 -3.08
N TYR A 244 18.62 -13.55 -1.99
CA TYR A 244 18.36 -12.23 -1.40
C TYR A 244 18.65 -12.26 0.10
N PRO A 245 19.94 -12.39 0.49
CA PRO A 245 20.32 -12.51 1.88
C PRO A 245 19.94 -11.26 2.69
N SER A 246 19.54 -11.44 3.94
CA SER A 246 19.26 -10.33 4.85
C SER A 246 19.84 -10.59 6.24
N ARG A 247 20.33 -9.53 6.87
CA ARG A 247 20.98 -9.54 8.19
C ARG A 247 19.95 -9.84 9.26
N ARG A 248 20.09 -11.00 9.90
CA ARG A 248 19.31 -11.38 11.09
C ARG A 248 20.00 -10.83 12.33
N ARG A 249 19.47 -9.76 12.90
CA ARG A 249 20.04 -9.13 14.10
C ARG A 249 19.61 -9.91 15.35
N THR A 250 20.59 -10.20 16.21
CA THR A 250 20.37 -10.73 17.57
C THR A 250 20.44 -9.63 18.62
N GLN A 251 21.11 -8.51 18.31
CA GLN A 251 21.20 -7.33 19.15
C GLN A 251 20.41 -6.16 18.53
N PRO A 252 19.58 -5.47 19.33
CA PRO A 252 18.77 -4.37 18.85
C PRO A 252 19.64 -3.16 18.49
N ILE A 253 19.20 -2.39 17.49
CA ILE A 253 19.76 -1.05 17.27
C ILE A 253 19.33 -0.10 18.38
N ARG A 254 20.16 0.90 18.65
CA ARG A 254 19.87 1.96 19.62
C ARG A 254 19.73 3.29 18.93
N MET A 255 18.76 4.10 19.34
CA MET A 255 18.46 5.39 18.73
C MET A 255 18.34 6.49 19.77
N LEU A 256 18.85 7.67 19.40
CA LEU A 256 18.59 8.93 20.10
C LEU A 256 17.85 9.87 19.15
N GLY A 257 16.55 10.07 19.41
CA GLY A 257 15.65 10.77 18.49
C GLY A 257 15.56 10.06 17.12
N LYS A 258 16.14 10.68 16.09
CA LYS A 258 16.21 10.14 14.71
C LYS A 258 17.59 9.58 14.35
N LYS A 259 18.59 9.74 15.22
CA LYS A 259 19.97 9.29 14.98
C LYS A 259 20.14 7.89 15.56
N ILE A 260 20.68 6.98 14.75
CA ILE A 260 21.12 5.67 15.24
C ILE A 260 22.46 5.86 15.94
N ILE A 261 22.53 5.51 17.22
CA ILE A 261 23.76 5.64 18.04
C ILE A 261 24.56 4.34 18.08
N ASP A 262 23.90 3.20 17.94
CA ASP A 262 24.54 1.90 17.84
C ASP A 262 23.83 1.03 16.80
N ARG A 263 24.63 0.50 15.86
CA ARG A 263 24.19 -0.35 14.75
C ARG A 263 24.71 -1.78 14.89
N GLY A 264 25.56 -2.09 15.87
CA GLY A 264 26.29 -3.35 15.93
C GLY A 264 27.22 -3.56 14.73
N GLY A 265 27.88 -2.49 14.25
CA GLY A 265 28.78 -2.51 13.10
C GLY A 265 28.11 -2.65 11.73
N ILE A 266 28.88 -2.39 10.67
CA ILE A 266 28.50 -2.66 9.28
C ILE A 266 28.97 -4.08 8.94
N VAL A 267 28.04 -4.92 8.51
CA VAL A 267 28.33 -6.27 8.04
C VAL A 267 28.27 -6.26 6.52
N VAL A 268 29.31 -6.79 5.88
CA VAL A 268 29.33 -6.93 4.42
C VAL A 268 28.31 -8.00 4.03
N PRO A 269 27.39 -7.72 3.09
CA PRO A 269 26.43 -8.72 2.63
C PRO A 269 27.17 -9.93 2.04
N PRO A 270 26.71 -11.16 2.31
CA PRO A 270 27.24 -12.33 1.61
C PRO A 270 26.90 -12.21 0.12
N LYS A 271 27.73 -12.81 -0.74
CA LYS A 271 27.44 -12.87 -2.18
C LYS A 271 26.13 -13.64 -2.40
N PRO A 272 25.19 -13.12 -3.21
CA PRO A 272 24.00 -13.85 -3.60
C PRO A 272 24.36 -15.22 -4.17
N GLN A 273 23.61 -16.24 -3.78
CA GLN A 273 23.68 -17.53 -4.47
C GLN A 273 22.77 -17.47 -5.70
N HIS A 274 23.29 -17.84 -6.87
CA HIS A 274 22.45 -17.96 -8.07
C HIS A 274 21.85 -19.38 -8.08
N SER A 275 20.60 -19.52 -7.63
CA SER A 275 19.81 -20.73 -7.88
C SER A 275 18.58 -20.39 -8.73
N GLY A 276 18.08 -21.36 -9.50
CA GLY A 276 16.99 -21.17 -10.46
C GLY A 276 15.61 -20.87 -9.84
N GLU A 277 15.48 -20.89 -8.51
CA GLU A 277 14.20 -20.74 -7.78
C GLU A 277 13.65 -19.30 -7.74
N VAL A 278 14.41 -18.31 -8.25
CA VAL A 278 13.97 -16.90 -8.28
C VAL A 278 12.78 -16.69 -9.22
N LEU A 279 12.64 -17.53 -10.25
CA LEU A 279 11.68 -17.34 -11.33
C LEU A 279 10.22 -17.30 -10.87
N ASP A 280 9.89 -17.92 -9.73
CA ASP A 280 8.50 -17.99 -9.24
C ASP A 280 8.10 -16.81 -8.34
N LEU A 281 9.02 -15.88 -8.07
CA LEU A 281 8.78 -14.75 -7.18
C LEU A 281 8.25 -13.51 -7.90
N ASP A 282 8.36 -13.45 -9.22
CA ASP A 282 7.91 -12.33 -10.03
C ASP A 282 6.99 -12.78 -11.18
N THR A 283 6.49 -11.79 -11.92
CA THR A 283 5.61 -11.97 -13.08
C THR A 283 6.38 -12.14 -14.39
N HIS A 284 7.72 -12.09 -14.37
CA HIS A 284 8.54 -12.11 -15.57
C HIS A 284 8.32 -13.43 -16.33
N ARG A 285 7.95 -13.31 -17.61
CA ARG A 285 7.63 -14.42 -18.52
C ARG A 285 6.66 -15.44 -17.92
N ALA A 286 5.77 -15.04 -17.00
CA ALA A 286 4.93 -15.98 -16.26
C ALA A 286 3.95 -16.75 -17.17
N LEU A 287 3.43 -16.11 -18.22
CA LEU A 287 2.58 -16.76 -19.25
C LEU A 287 3.32 -17.84 -20.05
N GLU A 288 4.64 -17.75 -20.18
CA GLU A 288 5.46 -18.77 -20.85
C GLU A 288 5.84 -19.91 -19.90
N ARG A 289 6.02 -19.58 -18.61
CA ARG A 289 6.31 -20.57 -17.56
C ARG A 289 5.11 -21.47 -17.24
N PHE A 290 3.90 -20.94 -17.34
CA PHE A 290 2.68 -21.65 -16.99
C PHE A 290 1.80 -21.86 -18.23
N PRO A 291 1.61 -23.11 -18.69
CA PRO A 291 0.81 -23.39 -19.87
C PRO A 291 -0.69 -23.11 -19.63
N PRO A 292 -1.49 -23.02 -20.72
CA PRO A 292 -2.94 -22.94 -20.60
C PRO A 292 -3.50 -24.06 -19.71
N PRO A 293 -4.51 -23.76 -18.89
CA PRO A 293 -5.17 -24.77 -18.06
C PRO A 293 -5.97 -25.74 -18.92
N VAL A 294 -6.22 -26.94 -18.40
CA VAL A 294 -7.23 -27.85 -18.95
C VAL A 294 -8.62 -27.28 -18.62
N ASP A 295 -9.55 -27.35 -19.57
CA ASP A 295 -10.88 -26.74 -19.43
C ASP A 295 -11.64 -27.19 -18.16
N SER A 296 -11.49 -28.45 -17.74
CA SER A 296 -12.11 -28.99 -16.52
C SER A 296 -11.61 -28.32 -15.24
N ASP A 297 -10.39 -27.78 -15.26
CA ASP A 297 -9.68 -27.30 -14.07
C ASP A 297 -9.82 -25.78 -13.90
N VAL A 298 -10.35 -25.07 -14.90
CA VAL A 298 -10.41 -23.60 -14.95
C VAL A 298 -11.10 -23.04 -13.70
N ALA A 299 -12.25 -23.59 -13.32
CA ALA A 299 -13.00 -23.13 -12.15
C ALA A 299 -12.25 -23.37 -10.82
N ASP A 300 -11.56 -24.51 -10.70
CA ASP A 300 -10.78 -24.85 -9.49
C ASP A 300 -9.52 -23.99 -9.37
N ILE A 301 -8.85 -23.72 -10.50
CA ILE A 301 -7.73 -22.78 -10.59
C ILE A 301 -8.21 -21.39 -10.20
N ALA A 302 -9.34 -20.93 -10.74
CA ALA A 302 -9.93 -19.65 -10.40
C ALA A 302 -10.25 -19.52 -8.91
N GLN A 303 -10.86 -20.55 -8.32
CA GLN A 303 -11.20 -20.57 -6.90
C GLN A 303 -9.95 -20.57 -6.00
N SER A 304 -8.89 -21.28 -6.40
CA SER A 304 -7.63 -21.35 -5.68
C SER A 304 -6.82 -20.04 -5.80
N THR A 305 -6.84 -19.42 -6.98
CA THR A 305 -6.21 -18.13 -7.27
C THR A 305 -6.86 -17.01 -6.44
N LEU A 306 -8.19 -17.02 -6.36
CA LEU A 306 -8.93 -16.08 -5.53
C LEU A 306 -8.58 -16.23 -4.04
N LYS A 307 -8.47 -17.48 -3.54
CA LYS A 307 -8.01 -17.74 -2.16
C LYS A 307 -6.58 -17.24 -1.94
N ALA A 308 -5.68 -17.45 -2.90
CA ALA A 308 -4.30 -16.98 -2.84
C ALA A 308 -4.24 -15.44 -2.78
N TYR A 309 -5.01 -14.75 -3.62
CA TYR A 309 -5.15 -13.28 -3.61
C TYR A 309 -5.57 -12.76 -2.23
N GLU A 310 -6.56 -13.38 -1.61
CA GLU A 310 -7.03 -13.00 -0.28
C GLU A 310 -6.00 -13.27 0.82
N LYS A 311 -5.29 -14.40 0.73
CA LYS A 311 -4.22 -14.77 1.67
C LYS A 311 -3.05 -13.78 1.59
N VAL A 312 -2.62 -13.38 0.39
CA VAL A 312 -1.62 -12.32 0.18
C VAL A 312 -2.09 -11.01 0.80
N ARG A 313 -3.29 -10.53 0.44
CA ARG A 313 -3.82 -9.25 0.95
C ARG A 313 -3.91 -9.23 2.48
N TRP A 314 -4.39 -10.33 3.08
CA TRP A 314 -4.47 -10.46 4.53
C TRP A 314 -3.08 -10.48 5.19
N GLY A 315 -2.14 -11.25 4.65
CA GLY A 315 -0.81 -11.39 5.23
C GLY A 315 0.02 -10.12 5.10
N VAL A 316 -0.01 -9.45 3.94
CA VAL A 316 0.60 -8.11 3.77
C VAL A 316 0.01 -7.12 4.78
N THR A 317 -1.31 -7.11 4.95
CA THR A 317 -1.98 -6.28 5.96
C THR A 317 -1.48 -6.60 7.37
N LYS A 318 -1.29 -7.89 7.70
CA LYS A 318 -0.82 -8.33 9.02
C LYS A 318 0.65 -7.94 9.25
N LEU A 319 1.53 -8.13 8.27
CA LEU A 319 2.94 -7.77 8.34
C LEU A 319 3.13 -6.25 8.50
N MET A 320 2.43 -5.45 7.68
CA MET A 320 2.53 -3.98 7.68
C MET A 320 2.00 -3.31 8.96
N ARG A 321 1.33 -4.04 9.86
CA ARG A 321 1.00 -3.53 11.21
C ARG A 321 2.24 -3.34 12.09
N LYS A 322 3.32 -4.09 11.82
CA LYS A 322 4.56 -4.08 12.61
C LYS A 322 5.77 -3.67 11.76
N TYR A 323 5.91 -4.23 10.57
CA TYR A 323 6.97 -3.90 9.63
C TYR A 323 6.67 -2.59 8.91
N THR A 324 7.67 -1.72 8.84
CA THR A 324 7.51 -0.40 8.20
C THR A 324 7.78 -0.52 6.72
N VAL A 325 6.88 0.02 5.91
CA VAL A 325 7.06 0.21 4.48
C VAL A 325 6.80 1.68 4.18
N LYS A 326 7.62 2.28 3.32
CA LYS A 326 7.48 3.66 2.85
C LYS A 326 6.99 3.67 1.42
N ALA A 327 6.09 4.60 1.12
CA ALA A 327 5.67 4.90 -0.25
C ALA A 327 5.97 6.36 -0.57
N CYS A 328 6.24 6.64 -1.84
CA CYS A 328 6.32 8.00 -2.31
C CYS A 328 4.91 8.61 -2.41
N GLY A 329 4.72 9.78 -1.81
CA GLY A 329 3.46 10.52 -1.92
C GLY A 329 3.18 11.10 -3.31
N TYR A 330 3.99 10.83 -4.33
CA TYR A 330 3.82 11.40 -5.68
C TYR A 330 3.87 10.34 -6.79
N CYS A 331 4.80 9.39 -6.70
CA CYS A 331 4.93 8.30 -7.67
C CYS A 331 4.61 6.93 -7.03
N PRO A 332 4.56 5.84 -7.82
CA PRO A 332 4.34 4.48 -7.31
C PRO A 332 5.50 3.86 -6.53
N GLU A 333 6.63 4.55 -6.36
CA GLU A 333 7.82 4.00 -5.69
C GLU A 333 7.53 3.59 -4.23
N VAL A 334 7.97 2.38 -3.87
CA VAL A 334 7.85 1.78 -2.54
C VAL A 334 9.24 1.37 -2.03
N HIS A 335 9.40 1.40 -0.72
CA HIS A 335 10.60 0.94 -0.05
C HIS A 335 10.24 0.21 1.24
N VAL A 336 10.64 -1.05 1.36
CA VAL A 336 10.46 -1.81 2.60
C VAL A 336 11.56 -1.44 3.57
N GLY A 337 11.18 -0.88 4.72
CA GLY A 337 12.13 -0.45 5.73
C GLY A 337 11.70 0.82 6.47
N PRO A 338 12.40 1.17 7.56
CA PRO A 338 12.09 2.33 8.39
C PRO A 338 12.29 3.68 7.68
N TRP A 339 13.13 3.75 6.65
CA TRP A 339 13.43 4.96 5.89
C TRP A 339 13.50 4.65 4.41
N GLY A 340 12.85 5.46 3.57
CA GLY A 340 12.99 5.31 2.13
C GLY A 340 14.43 5.57 1.63
N HIS A 341 14.75 5.18 0.42
CA HIS A 341 16.06 5.41 -0.19
C HIS A 341 16.31 6.89 -0.55
N ASN A 342 17.55 7.20 -0.95
CA ASN A 342 18.01 8.51 -1.42
C ASN A 342 18.13 8.61 -2.95
N ALA A 343 17.74 7.57 -3.71
CA ALA A 343 17.72 7.68 -5.17
C ALA A 343 16.83 8.86 -5.64
N LYS A 344 17.30 9.57 -6.66
CA LYS A 344 16.62 10.74 -7.24
C LYS A 344 15.86 10.35 -8.52
N LEU A 345 14.88 9.46 -8.39
CA LEU A 345 14.15 8.88 -9.53
C LEU A 345 12.68 9.34 -9.62
N CYS A 346 12.24 10.22 -8.73
CA CYS A 346 10.87 10.71 -8.76
C CYS A 346 10.72 11.74 -9.90
N GLY A 347 10.00 11.38 -10.96
CA GLY A 347 9.66 12.28 -12.09
C GLY A 347 8.29 12.97 -11.99
N GLU A 348 7.56 12.75 -10.89
CA GLU A 348 6.18 13.21 -10.75
C GLU A 348 6.06 14.67 -10.29
N PHE A 349 4.82 15.17 -10.18
CA PHE A 349 4.48 16.56 -9.84
C PHE A 349 5.50 17.28 -8.94
N LYS A 350 5.97 18.44 -9.43
CA LYS A 350 6.98 19.30 -8.77
C LYS A 350 8.29 18.58 -8.41
N HIS A 351 8.74 17.59 -9.18
CA HIS A 351 10.01 16.91 -8.92
C HIS A 351 11.24 17.81 -9.06
N GLN A 352 11.24 18.80 -9.97
CA GLN A 352 12.34 19.76 -10.15
C GLN A 352 12.64 20.52 -8.84
N TRP A 353 11.59 20.99 -8.15
CA TRP A 353 11.68 21.63 -6.83
C TRP A 353 12.18 20.71 -5.71
N ARG A 354 12.17 19.40 -5.95
CA ARG A 354 12.62 18.37 -5.01
C ARG A 354 13.93 17.71 -5.45
N ASP A 355 14.57 18.17 -6.51
CA ASP A 355 15.81 17.57 -7.05
C ASP A 355 15.63 16.05 -7.30
N GLY A 356 14.47 15.66 -7.87
CA GLY A 356 14.12 14.27 -8.17
C GLY A 356 13.90 13.37 -6.94
N LYS A 357 13.94 13.90 -5.71
CA LYS A 357 13.83 13.12 -4.47
C LYS A 357 12.38 12.69 -4.21
N HIS A 358 12.22 11.50 -3.65
CA HIS A 358 10.91 10.97 -3.26
C HIS A 358 10.35 11.68 -2.03
N GLY A 359 9.02 11.87 -2.03
CA GLY A 359 8.28 12.44 -0.90
C GLY A 359 7.77 11.35 0.02
N TRP A 360 8.68 10.68 0.74
CA TRP A 360 8.38 9.50 1.56
C TRP A 360 7.31 9.76 2.63
N GLN A 361 6.42 8.79 2.78
CA GLN A 361 5.44 8.65 3.86
C GLN A 361 5.24 7.16 4.18
N ASP A 362 4.55 6.83 5.26
CA ASP A 362 4.16 5.44 5.52
C ASP A 362 3.26 4.94 4.38
N ALA A 363 3.51 3.70 3.93
CA ALA A 363 2.74 3.09 2.86
C ALA A 363 1.40 2.55 3.38
N THR A 364 0.37 2.63 2.55
CA THR A 364 -0.85 1.83 2.73
C THR A 364 -0.69 0.44 2.11
N VAL A 365 -1.54 -0.51 2.49
CA VAL A 365 -1.56 -1.85 1.87
C VAL A 365 -1.78 -1.75 0.36
N ASP A 366 -2.64 -0.82 -0.09
CA ASP A 366 -2.94 -0.64 -1.51
C ASP A 366 -1.80 0.00 -2.31
N GLU A 367 -0.77 0.55 -1.66
CA GLU A 367 0.46 0.97 -2.33
C GLU A 367 1.46 -0.17 -2.52
N VAL A 368 1.41 -1.20 -1.65
CA VAL A 368 2.27 -2.39 -1.73
C VAL A 368 1.62 -3.49 -2.57
N PHE A 369 0.30 -3.64 -2.45
CA PHE A 369 -0.50 -4.63 -3.17
C PHE A 369 -1.80 -4.00 -3.68
N PRO A 370 -1.73 -3.25 -4.81
CA PRO A 370 -2.87 -2.51 -5.35
C PRO A 370 -4.01 -3.45 -5.79
N PRO A 371 -5.28 -3.11 -5.54
CA PRO A 371 -6.42 -3.92 -5.98
C PRO A 371 -6.72 -3.82 -7.48
N ASN A 372 -6.27 -2.74 -8.13
CA ASN A 372 -6.53 -2.39 -9.53
C ASN A 372 -8.01 -2.59 -9.95
N TYR A 373 -8.88 -1.64 -9.61
CA TYR A 373 -10.33 -1.80 -9.74
C TYR A 373 -10.83 -1.69 -11.20
N VAL A 374 -11.48 -2.74 -11.69
CA VAL A 374 -12.12 -2.82 -13.01
C VAL A 374 -13.63 -2.80 -12.91
N TRP A 375 -14.31 -2.47 -14.00
CA TRP A 375 -15.76 -2.62 -14.12
C TRP A 375 -16.15 -4.09 -14.06
N HIS A 376 -17.16 -4.40 -13.24
CA HIS A 376 -17.72 -5.74 -13.18
C HIS A 376 -18.59 -6.00 -14.40
N VAL A 377 -18.37 -7.14 -15.07
CA VAL A 377 -19.13 -7.60 -16.24
C VAL A 377 -20.03 -8.75 -15.82
N ARG A 378 -21.36 -8.60 -15.93
CA ARG A 378 -22.30 -9.66 -15.54
C ARG A 378 -22.38 -10.79 -16.54
N ASP A 379 -22.39 -10.42 -17.81
CA ASP A 379 -22.44 -11.33 -18.94
C ASP A 379 -21.28 -10.98 -19.88
N PRO A 380 -20.21 -11.80 -19.90
CA PRO A 380 -19.08 -11.61 -20.82
C PRO A 380 -19.44 -11.60 -22.30
N ASN A 381 -20.56 -12.25 -22.64
CA ASN A 381 -21.09 -12.31 -24.01
C ASN A 381 -22.11 -11.20 -24.30
N GLY A 382 -22.46 -10.42 -23.28
CA GLY A 382 -23.38 -9.30 -23.38
C GLY A 382 -22.80 -8.11 -24.14
N PRO A 383 -23.61 -7.06 -24.35
CA PRO A 383 -23.15 -5.84 -24.99
C PRO A 383 -22.06 -5.13 -24.16
N PRO A 384 -21.13 -4.39 -24.80
CA PRO A 384 -20.13 -3.61 -24.10
C PRO A 384 -20.75 -2.60 -23.12
N LEU A 385 -20.06 -2.36 -21.99
CA LEU A 385 -20.51 -1.40 -20.99
C LEU A 385 -20.53 0.02 -21.56
N LYS A 386 -21.65 0.74 -21.37
CA LYS A 386 -21.87 2.08 -21.94
C LYS A 386 -21.68 3.19 -20.92
N GLY A 387 -21.16 4.34 -21.36
CA GLY A 387 -20.96 5.51 -20.49
C GLY A 387 -22.25 6.00 -19.80
N SER A 388 -23.39 5.99 -20.49
CA SER A 388 -24.69 6.44 -19.95
C SER A 388 -25.18 5.58 -18.78
N LEU A 389 -24.77 4.31 -18.72
CA LEU A 389 -25.20 3.35 -17.70
C LEU A 389 -24.18 3.16 -16.56
N LYS A 390 -23.12 3.98 -16.53
CA LYS A 390 -22.04 3.90 -15.54
C LYS A 390 -22.54 3.87 -14.09
N ARG A 391 -23.63 4.57 -13.79
CA ARG A 391 -24.23 4.62 -12.44
C ARG A 391 -24.83 3.29 -11.98
N PHE A 392 -25.11 2.36 -12.89
CA PHE A 392 -25.67 1.03 -12.60
C PHE A 392 -24.59 -0.05 -12.48
N TYR A 393 -23.41 0.17 -13.06
CA TYR A 393 -22.32 -0.80 -13.02
C TYR A 393 -21.57 -0.77 -11.70
N GLY A 394 -21.17 -1.95 -11.23
CA GLY A 394 -20.26 -2.12 -10.11
C GLY A 394 -18.80 -2.21 -10.57
N LYS A 395 -17.90 -2.29 -9.59
CA LYS A 395 -16.47 -2.52 -9.81
C LYS A 395 -15.94 -3.56 -8.82
N ALA A 396 -14.87 -4.25 -9.19
CA ALA A 396 -14.17 -5.21 -8.35
C ALA A 396 -12.65 -5.09 -8.53
N PRO A 397 -11.84 -5.56 -7.56
CA PRO A 397 -10.41 -5.78 -7.83
C PRO A 397 -10.24 -6.70 -9.03
N ILE A 398 -9.30 -6.39 -9.94
CA ILE A 398 -9.16 -7.12 -11.21
C ILE A 398 -8.97 -8.63 -11.04
N VAL A 399 -8.20 -9.04 -10.03
CA VAL A 399 -7.98 -10.46 -9.72
C VAL A 399 -9.30 -11.16 -9.35
N VAL A 400 -10.17 -10.47 -8.61
CA VAL A 400 -11.50 -10.99 -8.26
C VAL A 400 -12.35 -11.12 -9.50
N GLU A 401 -12.35 -10.11 -10.37
CA GLU A 401 -13.10 -10.15 -11.63
C GLU A 401 -12.65 -11.32 -12.52
N ILE A 402 -11.33 -11.47 -12.75
CA ILE A 402 -10.79 -12.58 -13.55
C ILE A 402 -11.20 -13.93 -12.98
N CYS A 403 -11.06 -14.14 -11.67
CA CYS A 403 -11.43 -15.41 -11.06
C CYS A 403 -12.94 -15.69 -11.17
N VAL A 404 -13.78 -14.66 -10.99
CA VAL A 404 -15.24 -14.82 -11.12
C VAL A 404 -15.64 -15.13 -12.56
N GLN A 405 -15.03 -14.46 -13.55
CA GLN A 405 -15.28 -14.77 -14.96
C GLN A 405 -14.83 -16.18 -15.35
N ALA A 406 -13.83 -16.72 -14.65
CA ALA A 406 -13.37 -18.10 -14.80
C ALA A 406 -14.18 -19.12 -13.97
N GLY A 407 -15.29 -18.73 -13.33
CA GLY A 407 -16.18 -19.65 -12.62
C GLY A 407 -15.97 -19.73 -11.10
N ALA A 408 -15.11 -18.89 -10.50
CA ALA A 408 -15.00 -18.82 -9.05
C ALA A 408 -16.26 -18.19 -8.42
N SER A 409 -16.64 -18.68 -7.24
CA SER A 409 -17.77 -18.12 -6.50
C SER A 409 -17.47 -16.71 -6.00
N VAL A 410 -18.39 -15.75 -6.20
CA VAL A 410 -18.22 -14.37 -5.75
C VAL A 410 -18.18 -14.29 -4.22
N PRO A 411 -17.06 -13.84 -3.60
CA PRO A 411 -16.98 -13.68 -2.15
C PRO A 411 -17.92 -12.60 -1.65
N ASN A 412 -18.58 -12.85 -0.51
CA ASN A 412 -19.60 -11.94 0.04
C ASN A 412 -19.12 -10.50 0.26
N LYS A 413 -17.84 -10.28 0.57
CA LYS A 413 -17.28 -8.94 0.77
C LYS A 413 -17.19 -8.09 -0.50
N TYR A 414 -17.16 -8.70 -1.69
CA TYR A 414 -17.07 -7.98 -2.96
C TYR A 414 -18.43 -7.78 -3.64
N LYS A 415 -19.45 -8.58 -3.29
CA LYS A 415 -20.81 -8.45 -3.83
C LYS A 415 -21.36 -7.00 -3.82
N PRO A 416 -21.20 -6.21 -2.74
CA PRO A 416 -21.72 -4.85 -2.73
C PRO A 416 -20.95 -3.88 -3.64
N MET A 417 -19.69 -4.16 -3.96
CA MET A 417 -18.87 -3.38 -4.89
C MET A 417 -19.24 -3.70 -6.34
N MET A 418 -19.54 -4.98 -6.60
CA MET A 418 -19.95 -5.51 -7.91
C MET A 418 -21.40 -5.15 -8.27
N ARG A 419 -22.20 -4.65 -7.32
CA ARG A 419 -23.58 -4.20 -7.52
C ARG A 419 -24.47 -5.28 -8.15
N LEU A 420 -24.37 -6.53 -7.69
CA LEU A 420 -25.07 -7.67 -8.30
C LEU A 420 -26.61 -7.59 -8.19
N ASP A 421 -27.11 -6.76 -7.29
CA ASP A 421 -28.52 -6.57 -6.95
C ASP A 421 -29.21 -5.42 -7.70
N ILE A 422 -28.46 -4.62 -8.45
CA ILE A 422 -29.02 -3.54 -9.28
C ILE A 422 -29.51 -4.13 -10.62
N VAL A 423 -30.66 -3.75 -11.14
CA VAL A 423 -31.00 -4.12 -12.53
C VAL A 423 -30.33 -3.12 -13.47
N VAL A 424 -29.60 -3.62 -14.48
CA VAL A 424 -29.02 -2.76 -15.53
C VAL A 424 -30.10 -2.57 -16.58
N PRO A 425 -30.48 -1.31 -16.89
CA PRO A 425 -31.48 -1.02 -17.92
C PRO A 425 -31.09 -1.63 -19.27
N ASP A 426 -32.08 -2.19 -19.97
CA ASP A 426 -31.87 -2.66 -21.34
C ASP A 426 -31.70 -1.48 -22.32
N ASN A 427 -31.56 -1.76 -23.62
CA ASN A 427 -31.31 -0.70 -24.61
C ASN A 427 -32.48 0.31 -24.76
N GLU A 428 -33.71 -0.11 -24.49
CA GLU A 428 -34.89 0.75 -24.58
C GLU A 428 -34.99 1.60 -23.30
N GLU A 429 -34.93 0.95 -22.14
CA GLU A 429 -34.95 1.60 -20.83
C GLU A 429 -33.76 2.55 -20.64
N ALA A 430 -32.59 2.22 -21.18
CA ALA A 430 -31.39 3.05 -21.11
C ALA A 430 -31.62 4.45 -21.67
N ARG A 431 -32.51 4.63 -22.66
CA ARG A 431 -32.85 5.95 -23.22
C ARG A 431 -33.71 6.79 -22.28
N LEU A 432 -34.47 6.14 -21.40
CA LEU A 432 -35.37 6.78 -20.43
C LEU A 432 -34.64 7.19 -19.15
N VAL A 433 -33.48 6.59 -18.86
CA VAL A 433 -32.69 6.83 -17.65
C VAL A 433 -31.31 7.47 -17.89
N ALA A 434 -30.98 7.81 -19.15
CA ALA A 434 -29.70 8.38 -19.55
C ALA A 434 -29.53 9.83 -19.08
#